data_AF-A0ABD0QGR1-F1
#
_entry.id   AF-A0ABD0QGR1-F1
#
_cell.length_a   1.000
_cell.length_b   1.000
_cell.length_c   1.000
_cell.angle_alpha   90.00
_cell.angle_beta   90.00
_cell.angle_gamma   90.00
#
_symmetry.space_group_name_H-M   'P 1'
#
loop_
_entity.id
_entity.type
_entity.pdbx_description
1 polymer ?
#
loop_
_entity_poly.entity_id
_entity_poly.type
_entity_poly.pdbx_seq_one_letter_code
_entity_poly.pdbx_strand_id
1 'polypeptide(L)' 'KTVRAMYDYAAADNDEVSFKDGDVIVNVQSIDEGWMYGTVQRTGKTGMLPANYVEAI' A
#
# COMPACT_ATOMS: atom_id res chain seq x y z
N LYS A 1 1.12 -4.03 -10.82
CA LYS A 1 2.45 -3.68 -10.26
C LYS A 1 2.54 -4.26 -8.84
N THR A 2 3.77 -4.44 -8.34
CA THR A 2 4.01 -4.90 -6.97
C THR A 2 4.99 -3.92 -6.33
N VAL A 3 4.73 -3.58 -5.07
CA VAL A 3 5.58 -2.70 -4.26
C VAL A 3 5.80 -3.33 -2.91
N ARG A 4 6.86 -2.91 -2.22
CA ARG A 4 7.17 -3.30 -0.85
C ARG A 4 7.01 -2.09 0.06
N ALA A 5 6.37 -2.27 1.20
CA ALA A 5 6.32 -1.28 2.25
C ALA A 5 7.71 -1.06 2.87
N MET A 6 8.13 0.20 2.95
CA MET A 6 9.36 0.63 3.61
C MET A 6 9.14 0.99 5.08
N TYR A 7 7.88 1.26 5.46
CA TYR A 7 7.49 1.69 6.79
C TYR A 7 6.11 1.14 7.15
N ASP A 8 5.82 1.12 8.44
CA ASP A 8 4.48 0.85 8.96
C ASP A 8 3.52 1.98 8.57
N TYR A 9 2.33 1.61 8.08
CA TYR A 9 1.25 2.53 7.83
C TYR A 9 -0.05 2.04 8.46
N ALA A 10 -0.73 2.92 9.20
CA ALA A 10 -2.07 2.68 9.70
C ALA A 10 -3.05 3.48 8.84
N ALA A 11 -4.04 2.81 8.26
CA ALA A 11 -5.12 3.44 7.51
C ALA A 11 -5.76 4.58 8.33
N ALA A 12 -5.80 5.77 7.75
CA ALA A 12 -6.38 6.97 8.33
C ALA A 12 -7.90 7.05 8.08
N ASP A 13 -8.39 6.41 7.01
CA ASP A 13 -9.81 6.32 6.65
C ASP A 13 -10.17 4.89 6.18
N ASN A 14 -11.47 4.62 6.01
CA ASN A 14 -12.02 3.33 5.63
C ASN A 14 -11.63 2.89 4.21
N ASP A 15 -11.29 3.83 3.34
CA ASP A 15 -10.87 3.55 1.96
C ASP A 15 -9.37 3.21 1.87
N GLU A 16 -8.61 3.39 2.96
CA GLU A 16 -7.18 3.13 3.04
C GLU A 16 -6.87 1.73 3.60
N VAL A 17 -5.64 1.25 3.37
CA VAL A 17 -5.17 -0.04 3.87
C VAL A 17 -3.95 0.08 4.77
N SER A 18 -4.03 -0.54 5.95
CA SER A 18 -2.88 -0.66 6.85
C SER A 18 -1.92 -1.75 6.39
N PHE A 19 -0.61 -1.47 6.47
CA PHE A 19 0.48 -2.40 6.17
C PHE A 19 1.65 -2.20 7.12
N LYS A 20 2.55 -3.18 7.16
CA LYS A 20 3.75 -3.18 7.98
C LYS A 20 5.00 -3.08 7.10
N ASP A 21 6.09 -2.58 7.66
CA ASP A 21 7.40 -2.63 7.01
C ASP A 21 7.69 -4.05 6.48
N GLY A 22 8.15 -4.11 5.24
CA GLY A 22 8.40 -5.35 4.51
C GLY A 22 7.17 -6.03 3.90
N ASP A 23 5.93 -5.57 4.16
CA ASP A 23 4.74 -6.12 3.51
C ASP A 23 4.79 -5.91 1.99
N VAL A 24 4.34 -6.92 1.25
CA VAL A 24 4.19 -6.86 -0.20
C VAL A 24 2.77 -6.42 -0.53
N ILE A 25 2.64 -5.36 -1.32
CA ILE A 25 1.35 -4.91 -1.88
C ILE A 25 1.32 -5.24 -3.37
N VAL A 26 0.29 -5.98 -3.77
CA VAL A 26 0.06 -6.43 -5.16
C VAL A 26 -1.13 -5.71 -5.78
N ASN A 27 -1.31 -5.92 -7.08
CA ASN A 27 -2.36 -5.28 -7.88
C ASN A 27 -2.32 -3.75 -7.77
N VAL A 28 -1.12 -3.19 -7.56
CA VAL A 28 -0.94 -1.77 -7.31
C VAL A 28 -1.27 -0.96 -8.57
N GLN A 29 -2.11 0.06 -8.39
CA GLN A 29 -2.48 1.07 -9.38
C GLN A 29 -2.19 2.45 -8.81
N SER A 30 -1.57 3.33 -9.60
CA SER A 30 -1.36 4.72 -9.18
C SER A 30 -2.64 5.52 -9.39
N ILE A 31 -3.04 6.30 -8.39
CA ILE A 31 -4.17 7.22 -8.47
C ILE A 31 -3.65 8.60 -8.89
N ASP A 32 -2.68 9.11 -8.12
CA ASP A 32 -1.98 10.37 -8.34
C ASP A 32 -0.52 10.26 -7.84
N GLU A 33 0.18 11.40 -7.68
CA GLU A 33 1.57 11.43 -7.21
C GLU A 33 1.74 11.02 -5.74
N GLY A 34 0.70 11.17 -4.91
CA GLY A 34 0.71 10.87 -3.49
C GLY A 34 0.12 9.51 -3.13
N TRP A 35 -0.79 8.99 -3.96
CA TRP A 35 -1.61 7.84 -3.62
C TRP A 35 -1.62 6.73 -4.66
N MET A 36 -1.66 5.51 -4.15
CA MET A 36 -1.88 4.29 -4.93
C MET A 36 -2.99 3.46 -4.30
N TYR A 37 -3.51 2.51 -5.06
CA TYR A 37 -4.49 1.53 -4.61
C TYR A 37 -3.93 0.13 -4.78
N GLY A 38 -4.06 -0.74 -3.79
CA GLY A 38 -3.49 -2.08 -3.86
C GLY A 38 -3.92 -3.01 -2.74
N THR A 39 -3.53 -4.28 -2.87
CA THR A 39 -3.89 -5.35 -1.93
C THR A 39 -2.67 -5.78 -1.14
N VAL A 40 -2.71 -5.66 0.19
CA VAL A 40 -1.66 -6.13 1.09
C VAL A 40 -1.70 -7.65 1.16
N GLN A 41 -0.66 -8.34 0.69
CA GLN A 41 -0.66 -9.80 0.61
C GLN A 41 -0.84 -10.47 1.97
N ARG A 42 -0.21 -9.94 3.02
CA ARG A 42 -0.26 -10.52 4.38
C ARG A 42 -1.66 -10.55 4.97
N THR A 43 -2.48 -9.52 4.68
CA THR A 43 -3.82 -9.37 5.29
C THR A 43 -4.95 -9.66 4.31
N GLY A 44 -4.68 -9.68 3.01
CA GLY A 44 -5.68 -9.76 1.94
C GLY A 44 -6.54 -8.50 1.81
N LYS A 45 -6.27 -7.45 2.59
CA LYS A 45 -7.03 -6.20 2.54
C LYS A 45 -6.60 -5.35 1.36
N THR A 46 -7.55 -4.64 0.77
CA THR A 46 -7.34 -3.75 -0.36
C THR A 46 -7.78 -2.35 0.01
N GLY A 47 -7.01 -1.35 -0.40
CA GLY A 47 -7.31 0.06 -0.13
C GLY A 47 -6.26 0.99 -0.70
N MET A 48 -6.46 2.28 -0.43
CA MET A 48 -5.50 3.33 -0.72
C MET A 48 -4.28 3.24 0.19
N LEU A 49 -3.11 3.50 -0.38
CA LEU A 49 -1.83 3.54 0.30
C LEU A 49 -0.98 4.72 -0.19
N PRO A 50 -0.21 5.34 0.71
CA PRO A 50 0.67 6.44 0.33
C PRO A 50 1.86 5.95 -0.50
N ALA A 51 2.11 6.62 -1.63
CA ALA A 51 3.16 6.25 -2.59
C ALA A 51 4.58 6.42 -2.00
N ASN A 52 4.76 7.35 -1.06
CA ASN A 52 6.05 7.62 -0.40
C ASN A 52 6.40 6.63 0.72
N TYR A 53 5.52 5.68 1.05
CA TYR A 53 5.76 4.65 2.08
C TYR A 53 6.16 3.31 1.47
N VAL A 54 6.26 3.23 0.15
CA VAL A 54 6.53 1.98 -0.55
C VAL A 54 7.55 2.20 -1.67
N GLU A 55 8.26 1.15 -2.01
CA GLU A 55 9.21 1.11 -3.12
C GLU A 55 8.79 0.07 -4.15
N ALA A 56 9.13 0.31 -5.42
CA ALA A 56 8.93 -0.68 -6.47
C ALA A 56 9.87 -1.88 -6.24
N ILE A 57 9.36 -3.08 -6.52
CA ILE A 57 10.15 -4.33 -6.57
C ILE A 57 10.58 -4.59 -8.01
#